data_AF-A4UBI8-F1
#
_entry.id   AF-A4UBI8-F1
#
_cell.length_a   1.000
_cell.length_b   1.000
_cell.length_c   1.000
_cell.angle_alpha   90.00
_cell.angle_beta   90.00
_cell.angle_gamma   90.00
#
_symmetry.space_group_name_H-M   'P 1'
#
loop_
_entity.id
_entity.type
_entity.pdbx_description
1 polymer ?
#
loop_
_entity_poly.entity_id
_entity_poly.type
_entity_poly.pdbx_seq_one_letter_code
_entity_poly.pdbx_strand_id
1 'polypeptide(L)'
;AARMGQLFSTSFQTMEVQSPHVEILPDIEVTSDGVSYCFSDGIGKISQAFASQVAQKCGLSYTPSAFQIRYGGYKGVIAVDRNSFRKLSLRGSMLKFESKNRMLNITK
;
A
#
# COMPACT_ATOMS: atom_id res chain seq x y z
N ALA A 1 -22.95 5.70 7.22
CA ALA A 1 -23.47 4.69 6.27
C ALA A 1 -22.51 4.31 5.11
N ALA A 2 -21.43 5.06 4.81
CA ALA A 2 -20.60 4.83 3.60
C ALA A 2 -19.52 3.71 3.66
N ARG A 3 -19.37 2.96 4.77
CA ARG A 3 -18.33 1.91 4.91
C ARG A 3 -18.76 0.50 4.49
N MET A 4 -20.06 0.21 4.38
CA MET A 4 -20.57 -1.12 3.98
C MET A 4 -20.21 -1.47 2.53
N GLY A 5 -20.13 -0.48 1.63
CA GLY A 5 -19.75 -0.71 0.23
C GLY A 5 -18.29 -1.14 0.01
N GLN A 6 -17.43 -1.10 1.05
CA GLN A 6 -16.05 -1.58 0.96
C GLN A 6 -15.94 -3.11 1.09
N LEU A 7 -16.99 -3.80 1.56
CA LEU A 7 -17.03 -5.27 1.65
C LEU A 7 -17.23 -5.94 0.29
N PHE A 8 -17.71 -5.19 -0.71
CA PHE A 8 -18.02 -5.71 -2.05
C PHE A 8 -16.99 -5.29 -3.11
N SER A 9 -15.89 -4.61 -2.77
CA SER A 9 -14.83 -4.41 -3.74
C SER A 9 -14.12 -5.73 -3.96
N THR A 10 -14.17 -6.25 -5.18
CA THR A 10 -13.40 -7.42 -5.61
C THR A 10 -11.92 -7.12 -5.38
N SER A 11 -11.35 -7.72 -4.34
CA SER A 11 -9.94 -7.58 -4.04
C SER A 11 -9.32 -8.98 -4.03
N PHE A 12 -8.23 -9.12 -4.76
CA PHE A 12 -7.50 -10.38 -4.83
C PHE A 12 -6.65 -10.47 -3.58
N GLN A 13 -6.93 -11.46 -2.74
CA GLN A 13 -6.03 -11.83 -1.65
C GLN A 13 -4.75 -12.36 -2.27
N THR A 14 -3.66 -11.62 -2.06
CA THR A 14 -2.38 -11.98 -2.66
C THR A 14 -1.54 -12.76 -1.66
N MET A 15 -1.06 -12.08 -0.62
CA MET A 15 -0.08 -12.63 0.31
C MET A 15 -0.26 -12.06 1.71
N GLU A 16 0.02 -12.87 2.71
CA GLU A 16 0.24 -12.36 4.05
C GLU A 16 1.64 -11.74 4.13
N VAL A 17 1.72 -10.48 4.58
CA VAL A 17 3.00 -9.78 4.78
C VAL A 17 3.22 -9.60 6.26
N GLN A 18 4.26 -10.25 6.79
CA GLN A 18 4.58 -10.17 8.21
C GLN A 18 5.15 -8.78 8.56
N SER A 19 4.87 -8.33 9.79
CA SER A 19 5.32 -7.02 10.31
C SER A 19 6.81 -6.70 10.06
N PRO A 20 7.78 -7.63 10.21
CA PRO A 20 9.19 -7.34 9.97
C PRO A 20 9.55 -6.94 8.52
N HIS A 21 8.65 -7.22 7.58
CA HIS A 21 8.81 -6.87 6.17
C HIS A 21 8.08 -5.59 5.77
N VAL A 22 7.35 -4.98 6.71
CA VAL A 22 6.64 -3.71 6.52
C VAL A 22 7.38 -2.62 7.29
N GLU A 23 7.66 -1.51 6.61
CA GLU A 23 8.17 -0.30 7.25
C GLU A 23 7.12 0.81 7.19
N ILE A 24 7.07 1.65 8.22
CA ILE A 24 6.27 2.89 8.21
C ILE A 24 7.23 4.06 8.00
N LEU A 25 7.06 4.77 6.89
CA LEU A 25 7.82 5.97 6.54
C LEU A 25 7.05 7.22 6.97
N PRO A 26 7.74 8.29 7.39
CA PRO A 26 7.11 9.58 7.64
C PRO A 26 6.55 10.14 6.33
N ASP A 27 5.42 10.83 6.36
CA ASP A 27 4.87 11.52 5.19
C ASP A 27 5.81 12.63 4.67
N ILE A 28 5.77 12.90 3.36
CA ILE A 28 6.51 13.99 2.74
C ILE A 28 5.62 15.23 2.82
N GLU A 29 5.96 16.11 3.76
CA GLU A 29 5.28 17.37 3.97
C GLU A 29 6.15 18.53 3.52
N VAL A 30 5.56 19.49 2.80
CA VAL A 30 6.24 20.75 2.44
C VAL A 30 5.38 21.91 2.89
N THR A 31 6.01 22.87 3.57
CA THR A 31 5.36 24.12 4.00
C THR A 31 5.76 25.23 3.03
N SER A 32 4.78 25.81 2.33
CA SER A 32 4.94 27.03 1.54
C SER A 32 3.92 28.06 2.00
N ASP A 33 4.34 29.31 2.17
CA ASP A 33 3.46 30.44 2.50
C ASP A 33 2.57 30.21 3.74
N GLY A 34 3.09 29.45 4.73
CA GLY A 34 2.39 29.13 5.97
C GLY A 34 1.38 27.98 5.86
N VAL A 35 1.24 27.35 4.69
CA VAL A 35 0.36 26.19 4.49
C VAL A 35 1.20 24.92 4.34
N SER A 36 0.91 23.92 5.18
CA SER A 36 1.52 22.59 5.08
C SER A 36 0.72 21.71 4.13
N TYR A 37 1.42 21.10 3.17
CA TYR A 37 0.85 20.15 2.21
C TYR A 37 1.55 18.80 2.32
N CYS A 38 0.75 17.72 2.45
CA CYS A 38 1.25 16.35 2.38
C CYS A 38 1.25 15.85 0.93
N PHE A 39 2.44 15.74 0.33
CA PHE A 39 2.63 15.29 -1.05
C PHE A 39 2.52 13.77 -1.20
N SER A 40 2.63 13.03 -0.09
CA SER A 40 2.61 11.58 -0.09
C SER A 40 1.34 10.97 0.51
N ASP A 41 0.26 11.74 0.63
CA ASP A 41 -1.00 11.23 1.18
C ASP A 41 -1.50 10.06 0.33
N GLY A 42 -1.66 8.91 0.98
CA GLY A 42 -2.21 7.74 0.34
C GLY A 42 -1.23 6.95 -0.54
N ILE A 43 0.06 7.29 -0.57
CA ILE A 43 1.06 6.57 -1.39
C ILE A 43 2.22 5.96 -0.58
N GLY A 44 2.41 4.66 -0.77
CA GLY A 44 3.52 3.88 -0.23
C GLY A 44 4.42 3.29 -1.31
N LYS A 45 5.31 2.38 -0.92
CA LYS A 45 6.27 1.71 -1.80
C LYS A 45 6.18 0.20 -1.67
N ILE A 46 6.58 -0.48 -2.74
CA ILE A 46 6.76 -1.93 -2.80
C ILE A 46 8.08 -2.26 -3.47
N SER A 47 8.86 -3.18 -2.92
CA SER A 47 10.10 -3.60 -3.58
C SER A 47 9.81 -4.32 -4.90
N GLN A 48 10.69 -4.15 -5.88
CA GLN A 48 10.52 -4.76 -7.19
C GLN A 48 10.36 -6.28 -7.12
N ALA A 49 11.15 -6.96 -6.28
CA ALA A 49 11.05 -8.41 -6.09
C ALA A 49 9.69 -8.83 -5.51
N PHE A 50 9.12 -8.04 -4.60
CA PHE A 50 7.81 -8.34 -4.02
C PHE A 50 6.67 -8.00 -4.99
N ALA A 51 6.79 -6.92 -5.76
CA ALA A 51 5.83 -6.55 -6.81
C ALA A 51 5.67 -7.66 -7.85
N SER A 52 6.76 -8.29 -8.28
CA SER A 52 6.70 -9.41 -9.22
C SER A 52 6.00 -10.64 -8.63
N GLN A 53 6.21 -10.94 -7.35
CA GLN A 53 5.48 -12.03 -6.66
C GLN A 53 3.98 -11.73 -6.57
N VAL A 54 3.62 -10.49 -6.22
CA VAL A 54 2.23 -10.03 -6.18
C VAL A 54 1.59 -10.13 -7.56
N ALA A 55 2.28 -9.68 -8.61
CA ALA A 55 1.78 -9.75 -9.99
C ALA A 55 1.55 -11.19 -10.47
N GLN A 56 2.48 -12.11 -10.17
CA GLN A 56 2.32 -13.53 -10.47
C GLN A 56 1.12 -14.13 -9.75
N LYS A 57 0.93 -13.80 -8.47
CA LYS A 57 -0.26 -14.24 -7.71
C LYS A 57 -1.57 -13.65 -8.23
N CYS A 58 -1.53 -12.45 -8.78
CA CYS A 58 -2.65 -11.86 -9.49
C CYS A 58 -2.89 -12.47 -10.88
N GLY A 59 -2.04 -13.39 -11.34
CA GLY A 59 -2.14 -14.00 -12.67
C GLY A 59 -1.77 -13.05 -13.82
N LEU A 60 -0.97 -12.01 -13.54
CA LEU A 60 -0.56 -11.02 -14.53
C LEU A 60 0.71 -11.49 -15.25
N SER A 61 0.75 -11.31 -16.57
CA SER A 61 1.93 -11.61 -17.41
C SER A 61 3.05 -10.58 -17.31
N TYR A 62 2.78 -9.45 -16.66
CA TYR A 62 3.73 -8.36 -16.42
C TYR A 62 3.65 -7.91 -14.96
N THR A 63 4.67 -7.19 -14.49
CA THR A 63 4.65 -6.55 -13.16
C THR A 63 4.18 -5.10 -13.28
N PRO A 64 3.00 -4.72 -12.74
CA PRO A 64 2.57 -3.33 -12.69
C PRO A 64 3.54 -2.43 -11.93
N SER A 65 3.63 -1.15 -12.34
CA SER A 65 4.44 -0.14 -11.64
C SER A 65 3.80 0.37 -10.35
N ALA A 66 2.49 0.17 -10.19
CA ALA A 66 1.75 0.56 -8.99
C ALA A 66 0.55 -0.35 -8.76
N PHE A 67 0.12 -0.45 -7.50
CA PHE A 67 -1.00 -1.28 -7.08
C PHE A 67 -1.89 -0.52 -6.11
N GLN A 68 -3.21 -0.60 -6.28
CA GLN A 68 -4.15 -0.12 -5.27
C GLN A 68 -4.34 -1.21 -4.21
N ILE A 69 -4.15 -0.85 -2.94
CA ILE A 69 -4.06 -1.84 -1.87
C ILE A 69 -5.00 -1.59 -0.69
N ARG A 70 -5.25 -2.69 0.02
CA ARG A 70 -5.73 -2.70 1.41
C ARG A 70 -4.88 -3.67 2.21
N TYR A 71 -4.35 -3.20 3.34
CA TYR A 71 -3.51 -3.98 4.23
C TYR A 71 -3.69 -3.50 5.66
N GLY A 72 -4.16 -4.34 6.60
CA GLY A 72 -4.15 -4.01 8.03
C GLY A 72 -4.72 -2.64 8.43
N GLY A 73 -5.76 -2.16 7.75
CA GLY A 73 -6.34 -0.83 8.00
C GLY A 73 -5.71 0.33 7.22
N TYR A 74 -4.61 0.06 6.51
CA TYR A 74 -4.02 0.93 5.50
C TYR A 74 -4.77 0.80 4.17
N LYS A 75 -5.02 1.95 3.53
CA LYS A 75 -5.61 2.05 2.20
C LYS A 75 -4.86 3.09 1.38
N GLY A 76 -4.60 2.78 0.12
CA GLY A 76 -3.99 3.71 -0.82
C GLY A 76 -3.36 2.99 -2.01
N VAL A 77 -2.33 3.59 -2.57
CA VAL A 77 -1.56 3.06 -3.69
C VAL A 77 -0.13 2.76 -3.22
N ILE A 78 0.49 1.71 -3.72
CA ILE A 78 1.93 1.46 -3.56
C ILE A 78 2.59 1.46 -4.93
N ALA A 79 3.72 2.15 -5.05
CA ALA A 79 4.50 2.20 -6.28
C ALA A 79 5.77 1.35 -6.15
N VAL A 80 6.21 0.75 -7.26
CA VAL A 80 7.43 -0.06 -7.30
C VAL A 80 8.65 0.82 -7.09
N ASP A 81 9.41 0.52 -6.04
CA ASP A 81 10.73 1.10 -5.77
C ASP A 81 11.81 0.04 -6.00
N ARG A 82 12.72 0.32 -6.95
CA ARG A 82 13.81 -0.59 -7.31
C ARG A 82 14.92 -0.64 -6.25
N ASN A 83 15.00 0.39 -5.42
CA ASN A 83 16.03 0.54 -4.39
C ASN A 83 15.53 0.12 -3.00
N SER A 84 14.26 -0.25 -2.86
CA SER A 84 13.70 -0.65 -1.56
C SER A 84 14.06 -2.09 -1.21
N PHE A 85 14.63 -2.28 -0.02
CA PHE A 85 14.94 -3.60 0.55
C PHE A 85 13.75 -4.21 1.31
N ARG A 86 12.82 -3.39 1.80
CA ARG A 86 11.60 -3.86 2.49
C ARG A 86 10.53 -4.25 1.48
N LYS A 87 9.69 -5.23 1.84
CA LYS A 87 8.63 -5.69 0.93
C LYS A 87 7.58 -4.60 0.73
N LEU A 88 7.18 -3.93 1.81
CA LEU A 88 6.20 -2.85 1.79
C LEU A 88 6.66 -1.70 2.66
N SER A 89 6.50 -0.49 2.14
CA SER A 89 6.70 0.75 2.88
C SER A 89 5.40 1.53 2.88
N LEU A 90 4.77 1.72 4.03
CA LEU A 90 3.51 2.44 4.19
C LEU A 90 3.76 3.77 4.89
N ARG A 91 2.76 4.66 4.90
CA ARG A 91 2.85 5.96 5.58
C ARG A 91 1.71 6.14 6.57
N GLY A 92 1.88 7.05 7.52
CA GLY A 92 0.86 7.36 8.52
C GLY A 92 -0.45 7.80 7.90
N SER A 93 -0.40 8.66 6.87
CA SER A 93 -1.56 9.13 6.10
C SER A 93 -2.45 8.02 5.52
N MET A 94 -1.86 6.86 5.21
CA MET A 94 -2.56 5.72 4.64
C MET A 94 -3.41 4.94 5.67
N LEU A 95 -3.12 5.06 6.98
CA LEU A 95 -3.82 4.34 8.05
C LEU A 95 -5.22 4.94 8.28
N LYS A 96 -6.27 4.15 8.04
CA LYS A 96 -7.66 4.60 8.20
C LYS A 96 -8.34 4.04 9.47
N PHE A 97 -7.80 2.97 10.02
CA PHE A 97 -8.21 2.36 11.30
C PHE A 97 -7.14 1.35 11.74
N GLU A 98 -7.02 1.11 13.05
CA GLU A 98 -6.09 0.09 13.55
C GLU A 98 -6.60 -1.33 13.27
N SER A 99 -5.74 -2.19 12.75
CA SER A 99 -6.05 -3.60 12.53
C SER A 99 -4.81 -4.47 12.64
N LYS A 100 -4.99 -5.71 13.14
CA LYS A 100 -3.95 -6.74 13.18
C LYS A 100 -3.91 -7.60 11.92
N ASN A 101 -4.77 -7.33 10.93
CA ASN A 101 -4.83 -8.11 9.70
C ASN A 101 -3.57 -7.90 8.84
N ARG A 102 -2.92 -8.99 8.44
CA ARG A 102 -1.66 -8.99 7.67
C ARG A 102 -1.85 -9.39 6.21
N MET A 103 -3.09 -9.55 5.75
CA MET A 103 -3.40 -9.90 4.38
C MET A 103 -3.27 -8.67 3.47
N LEU A 104 -2.40 -8.76 2.47
CA LEU A 104 -2.32 -7.79 1.38
C LEU A 104 -3.40 -8.12 0.34
N ASN A 105 -4.33 -7.19 0.17
CA ASN A 105 -5.38 -7.27 -0.83
C ASN A 105 -5.11 -6.25 -1.93
N ILE A 106 -5.10 -6.69 -3.19
CA ILE A 106 -4.96 -5.81 -4.35
C ILE A 106 -6.34 -5.57 -4.95
N THR A 107 -6.68 -4.30 -5.16
CA THR A 107 -7.90 -3.92 -5.89
C THR A 107 -7.53 -3.66 -7.34
N LYS A 108 -8.32 -4.19 -8.28
CA LYS A 108 -8.12 -4.01 -9.72
C LYS A 108 -8.36 -2.57 -10.15
#